data_AF-A0A956CFQ4-F1
#
_entry.id   AF-A0A956CFQ4-F1
#
_cell.length_a   1.000
_cell.length_b   1.000
_cell.length_c   1.000
_cell.angle_alpha   90.00
_cell.angle_beta   90.00
_cell.angle_gamma   90.00
#
_symmetry.space_group_name_H-M   'P 1'
#
loop_
_entity.id
_entity.type
_entity.pdbx_description
1 polymer ?
#
loop_
_entity_poly.entity_id
_entity_poly.type
_entity_poly.pdbx_seq_one_letter_code
_entity_poly.pdbx_strand_id
1 'polypeptide(L)' 'MAKHAKSLSGRVAVVTGAASGIGRALAEELARRGARLALLDANESGLTQVASRLEALALPCDVRDEAAVAKVAARVRDE' A
#
# COMPACT_ATOMS: atom_id res chain seq x y z
N MET A 1 -11.17 -3.09 -24.08
CA MET A 1 -10.45 -4.36 -23.83
C MET A 1 -10.38 -4.60 -22.33
N ALA A 2 -11.10 -5.60 -21.82
CA ALA A 2 -10.96 -6.08 -20.45
C ALA A 2 -11.12 -7.60 -20.46
N LYS A 3 -10.08 -8.30 -20.92
CA LYS A 3 -10.01 -9.76 -20.85
C LYS A 3 -9.25 -10.10 -19.56
N HIS A 4 -10.01 -10.40 -18.49
CA HIS A 4 -9.56 -10.97 -17.21
C HIS A 4 -8.90 -10.03 -16.17
N ALA A 5 -9.53 -8.90 -15.79
CA ALA A 5 -9.18 -8.28 -14.51
C ALA A 5 -9.81 -9.12 -13.38
N LYS A 6 -9.09 -10.15 -12.90
CA LYS A 6 -9.50 -10.90 -11.69
C LYS A 6 -9.68 -9.91 -10.54
N SER A 7 -10.77 -10.06 -9.79
CA SER A 7 -10.98 -9.34 -8.53
C SER A 7 -9.82 -9.62 -7.56
N LEU A 8 -9.45 -8.60 -6.77
CA LEU A 8 -8.49 -8.73 -5.68
C LEU A 8 -9.18 -8.69 -4.30
N SER A 9 -10.51 -8.79 -4.26
CA SER A 9 -11.27 -8.89 -3.02
C SER A 9 -10.70 -9.94 -2.08
N GLY A 10 -10.47 -9.56 -0.82
CA GLY A 10 -9.94 -10.44 0.22
C GLY A 10 -8.43 -10.69 0.13
N ARG A 11 -7.71 -10.10 -0.83
CA ARG A 11 -6.25 -10.14 -0.89
C ARG A 11 -5.67 -8.92 -0.19
N VAL A 12 -4.51 -9.10 0.44
CA VAL A 12 -3.68 -8.00 0.96
C VAL A 12 -2.61 -7.67 -0.08
N ALA A 13 -2.43 -6.38 -0.38
CA ALA A 13 -1.34 -5.89 -1.22
C ALA A 13 -0.52 -4.83 -0.47
N VAL A 14 0.80 -4.92 -0.61
CA VAL A 14 1.77 -3.98 -0.05
C VAL A 14 2.28 -3.09 -1.18
N VAL A 15 2.24 -1.77 -0.98
CA VAL A 15 2.72 -0.79 -1.98
C VAL A 15 3.76 0.11 -1.35
N THR A 16 4.97 0.13 -1.90
CA THR A 16 6.06 1.05 -1.53
C THR A 16 6.04 2.29 -2.43
N GLY A 17 6.51 3.43 -1.92
CA GLY A 17 6.43 4.69 -2.66
C GLY A 17 4.98 5.18 -2.82
N ALA A 18 4.11 4.80 -1.88
CA ALA A 18 2.67 4.95 -1.99
C ALA A 18 2.17 6.40 -1.81
N ALA A 19 3.01 7.32 -1.32
CA ALA A 19 2.59 8.70 -1.07
C ALA A 19 2.38 9.51 -2.37
N SER A 20 2.97 9.09 -3.50
CA SER A 20 2.93 9.86 -4.74
C SER A 20 3.10 9.03 -6.02
N GLY A 21 3.02 9.70 -7.17
CA GLY A 21 3.36 9.13 -8.48
C GLY A 21 2.66 7.80 -8.80
N ILE A 22 3.43 6.85 -9.32
CA ILE A 22 2.96 5.53 -9.73
C ILE A 22 2.50 4.70 -8.54
N GLY A 23 3.19 4.79 -7.39
CA GLY A 23 2.82 4.03 -6.19
C GLY A 23 1.42 4.39 -5.70
N ARG A 24 1.11 5.71 -5.64
CA ARG A 24 -0.24 6.18 -5.32
C ARG A 24 -1.28 5.70 -6.34
N ALA A 25 -1.00 5.86 -7.63
CA ALA A 25 -1.93 5.44 -8.69
C ALA A 25 -2.20 3.93 -8.67
N LEU A 26 -1.17 3.13 -8.37
CA LEU A 26 -1.30 1.68 -8.19
C LEU A 26 -2.14 1.36 -6.96
N ALA A 27 -1.90 2.01 -5.82
CA ALA A 27 -2.70 1.83 -4.61
C ALA A 27 -4.19 2.13 -4.88
N GLU A 28 -4.50 3.24 -5.54
CA GLU A 28 -5.88 3.59 -5.94
C GLU A 28 -6.53 2.51 -6.82
N GLU A 29 -5.79 1.99 -7.81
CA GLU A 29 -6.31 0.95 -8.70
C GLU A 29 -6.47 -0.42 -8.00
N LEU A 30 -5.57 -0.78 -7.08
CA LEU A 30 -5.69 -2.00 -6.27
C LEU A 30 -6.87 -1.92 -5.30
N ALA A 31 -7.08 -0.77 -4.65
CA ALA A 31 -8.25 -0.50 -3.82
C ALA A 31 -9.55 -0.63 -4.63
N ARG A 32 -9.59 -0.05 -5.84
CA ARG A 32 -10.74 -0.17 -6.76
C ARG A 32 -11.06 -1.61 -7.14
N ARG A 33 -10.05 -2.50 -7.11
CA ARG A 33 -10.21 -3.96 -7.34
C ARG A 33 -10.53 -4.75 -6.07
N GLY A 34 -10.70 -4.09 -4.92
CA GLY A 34 -11.11 -4.68 -3.65
C GLY A 34 -9.96 -5.23 -2.78
N ALA A 35 -8.71 -4.91 -3.09
CA ALA A 35 -7.60 -5.31 -2.23
C ALA A 35 -7.62 -4.54 -0.90
N ARG A 36 -7.27 -5.21 0.20
CA ARG A 36 -6.83 -4.57 1.45
C ARG A 36 -5.40 -4.06 1.24
N LEU A 37 -5.09 -2.86 1.69
CA LEU A 37 -3.80 -2.22 1.38
C LEU A 37 -2.99 -1.93 2.64
N ALA A 38 -1.69 -2.23 2.55
CA ALA A 38 -0.65 -1.69 3.41
C ALA A 38 0.26 -0.79 2.57
N LEU A 39 0.33 0.49 2.92
CA LEU A 39 1.03 1.52 2.16
C LEU A 39 2.30 1.93 2.91
N LEU A 40 3.42 1.95 2.20
CA LEU A 40 4.74 2.30 2.71
C LEU A 40 5.31 3.47 1.92
N ASP A 41 5.83 4.46 2.63
CA ASP A 41 6.59 5.58 2.07
C ASP A 41 7.42 6.26 3.17
N ALA A 42 8.48 6.97 2.79
CA ALA A 42 9.24 7.82 3.71
C ALA A 42 8.55 9.18 3.94
N ASN A 43 7.68 9.63 3.02
CA ASN A 43 6.87 10.82 3.19
C ASN A 43 5.60 10.50 4.00
N GLU A 44 5.68 10.64 5.31
CA GLU A 44 4.58 10.35 6.24
C GLU A 44 3.30 11.15 5.98
N SER A 45 3.43 12.42 5.63
CA SER A 45 2.27 13.30 5.39
C SER A 45 1.51 12.86 4.14
N GLY A 46 2.23 12.64 3.03
CA GLY A 46 1.62 12.16 1.79
C GLY A 46 1.03 10.76 1.96
N LEU A 47 1.73 9.88 2.69
CA LEU A 47 1.28 8.53 3.00
C LEU A 47 -0.05 8.54 3.77
N THR A 48 -0.14 9.38 4.81
CA THR A 48 -1.33 9.51 5.66
C THR A 48 -2.54 9.99 4.85
N GLN A 49 -2.35 10.94 3.93
CA GLN A 49 -3.43 11.42 3.05
C GLN A 49 -3.95 10.31 2.14
N VAL A 50 -3.05 9.55 1.49
CA VAL A 50 -3.45 8.45 0.59
C VAL A 50 -4.11 7.32 1.38
N ALA A 51 -3.53 6.93 2.52
CA ALA A 51 -4.07 5.86 3.35
C ALA A 51 -5.46 6.19 3.90
N SER A 52 -5.68 7.43 4.36
CA SER A 52 -7.00 7.90 4.82
C SER A 52 -8.03 7.84 3.69
N ARG A 53 -7.68 8.29 2.48
CA ARG A 53 -8.58 8.26 1.32
C ARG A 53 -8.95 6.84 0.88
N LEU A 54 -8.04 5.88 1.06
CA LEU A 54 -8.21 4.48 0.63
C LEU A 54 -8.61 3.54 1.76
N GLU A 55 -8.82 4.05 2.98
CA GLU A 55 -9.07 3.25 4.19
C GLU A 55 -8.02 2.14 4.38
N ALA A 56 -6.76 2.48 4.13
CA ALA A 56 -5.62 1.57 4.11
C ALA A 56 -4.74 1.71 5.36
N LEU A 57 -3.95 0.67 5.63
CA LEU A 57 -2.94 0.71 6.69
C LEU A 57 -1.73 1.54 6.22
N ALA A 58 -1.42 2.63 6.95
CA ALA A 58 -0.23 3.45 6.71
C ALA A 58 0.96 2.95 7.54
N LEU A 59 2.09 2.66 6.90
CA LEU A 59 3.32 2.21 7.54
C LEU A 59 4.51 3.05 7.04
N PRO A 60 4.82 4.18 7.72
CA PRO A 60 6.03 4.94 7.43
C PRO A 60 7.26 4.04 7.37
N CYS A 61 7.96 4.06 6.23
CA CYS A 61 9.09 3.18 5.99
C CYS A 61 10.00 3.77 4.91
N ASP A 62 11.26 3.97 5.26
CA ASP A 62 12.32 4.10 4.27
C ASP A 62 12.76 2.71 3.83
N VAL A 63 12.49 2.35 2.58
CA VAL A 63 12.83 1.02 2.04
C VAL A 63 14.34 0.78 1.89
N ARG A 64 15.16 1.82 2.09
CA ARG A 64 16.63 1.70 2.14
C ARG A 64 17.12 1.15 3.48
N ASP A 65 16.28 1.15 4.50
CA ASP A 65 16.56 0.57 5.82
C ASP A 65 15.97 -0.85 5.91
N GLU A 66 16.84 -1.86 5.82
CA GLU A 66 16.45 -3.27 5.88
C GLU A 66 15.74 -3.65 7.18
N ALA A 67 16.14 -3.06 8.31
CA ALA A 67 15.52 -3.35 9.61
C ALA A 67 14.11 -2.74 9.68
N ALA A 68 13.93 -1.53 9.14
CA ALA A 68 12.61 -0.93 9.02
C ALA A 68 11.69 -1.77 8.13
N VAL A 69 12.18 -2.22 6.97
CA VAL A 69 11.42 -3.11 6.06
C VAL A 69 11.02 -4.41 6.77
N ALA A 70 11.94 -5.04 7.51
CA ALA A 70 11.65 -6.27 8.25
C ALA A 70 10.55 -6.07 9.31
N LYS A 71 10.60 -4.96 10.05
CA LYS A 71 9.59 -4.60 11.05
C LYS A 71 8.21 -4.38 10.42
N VAL A 72 8.16 -3.65 9.31
CA VAL A 72 6.91 -3.38 8.61
C VAL A 72 6.33 -4.66 7.98
N ALA A 73 7.18 -5.50 7.40
CA ALA A 73 6.76 -6.79 6.85
C ALA A 73 6.18 -7.72 7.94
N ALA A 74 6.72 -7.68 9.16
CA ALA A 74 6.12 -8.40 10.28
C ALA A 74 4.73 -7.86 10.63
N ARG A 75 4.58 -6.53 10.74
CA ARG A 75 3.30 -5.91 11.05
C ARG A 75 2.20 -6.22 10.03
N VAL A 76 2.55 -6.29 8.74
CA VAL A 76 1.61 -6.63 7.67
C VAL A 76 1.12 -8.08 7.77
N ARG A 77 1.95 -9.01 8.26
CA ARG A 77 1.54 -10.42 8.43
C ARG A 77 0.47 -10.62 9.51
N ASP A 78 0.36 -9.67 10.44
CA ASP A 78 -0.56 -9.75 11.58
C ASP A 78 -1.96 -9.14 11.27
N GLU A 79 -2.23 -8.75 10.02
CA GLU A 79 -3.49 -8.15 9.52
C GLU A 79 -4.36 -9.10 8.67
#